data_AF-H0QND2-F1
#
_entry.id   AF-H0QND2-F1
#
_cell.length_a   1.000
_cell.length_b   1.000
_cell.length_c   1.000
_cell.angle_alpha   90.00
_cell.angle_beta   90.00
_cell.angle_gamma   90.00
#
_symmetry.space_group_name_H-M   'P 1'
#
loop_
_entity.id
_entity.type
_entity.pdbx_description
1 polymer ?
#
loop_
_entity_poly.entity_id
_entity_poly.type
_entity_poly.pdbx_seq_one_letter_code
_entity_poly.pdbx_strand_id
1 'polypeptide(L)'
;MAATDAGSVTAEELERSQGGVRVDADDPSALVAAAEALSQDRSRAIELGTNGQRFRRETLSEGAAIAHYDEFITSLATSRGQ
;
A
#
# COMPACT_ATOMS: atom_id res chain seq x y z
N MET A 1 -4.81 -8.14 4.12
CA MET A 1 -3.57 -8.71 4.70
C MET A 1 -2.75 -9.30 3.58
N ALA A 2 -1.43 -9.35 3.72
CA ALA A 2 -0.57 -10.05 2.77
C ALA A 2 0.54 -10.79 3.50
N ALA A 3 0.79 -12.03 3.07
CA ALA A 3 1.99 -12.77 3.41
C ALA A 3 3.04 -12.43 2.35
N THR A 4 3.98 -11.56 2.71
CA THR A 4 4.98 -11.04 1.76
C THR A 4 6.25 -10.67 2.51
N ASP A 5 7.39 -10.72 1.82
CA ASP A 5 8.68 -10.31 2.37
C ASP A 5 8.65 -8.84 2.82
N ALA A 6 9.36 -8.53 3.90
CA ALA A 6 9.38 -7.18 4.47
C ALA A 6 10.00 -6.12 3.53
N GLY A 7 10.87 -6.52 2.61
CA GLY A 7 11.47 -5.65 1.60
C GLY A 7 10.68 -5.59 0.28
N SER A 8 9.50 -6.21 0.19
CA SER A 8 8.72 -6.22 -1.03
C SER A 8 7.97 -4.89 -1.25
N VAL A 9 7.66 -4.60 -2.51
CA VAL A 9 6.80 -3.46 -2.86
C VAL A 9 5.44 -3.57 -2.16
N THR A 10 4.87 -4.77 -2.06
CA THR A 10 3.59 -4.97 -1.37
C THR A 10 3.67 -4.69 0.13
N ALA A 11 4.82 -4.94 0.78
CA ALA A 11 5.02 -4.55 2.18
C ALA A 11 5.03 -3.03 2.33
N GLU A 12 5.73 -2.32 1.45
CA GLU A 12 5.74 -0.85 1.41
C GLU A 12 4.34 -0.29 1.14
N GLU A 13 3.58 -0.87 0.21
CA GLU A 13 2.20 -0.47 -0.07
C GLU A 13 1.29 -0.65 1.14
N LEU A 14 1.44 -1.74 1.90
CA LEU A 14 0.68 -1.97 3.14
C LEU A 14 1.01 -0.94 4.21
N GLU A 15 2.28 -0.60 4.38
CA GLU A 15 2.74 0.41 5.34
C GLU A 15 2.22 1.80 4.96
N ARG A 16 2.43 2.22 3.70
CA ARG A 16 2.02 3.53 3.19
C ARG A 16 0.51 3.71 3.16
N SER A 17 -0.22 2.66 2.78
CA SER A 17 -1.67 2.71 2.73
C SER A 17 -2.31 2.67 4.11
N GLN A 18 -1.64 2.08 5.12
CA GLN A 18 -2.26 1.65 6.37
C GLN A 18 -3.52 0.80 6.13
N GLY A 19 -3.54 0.06 5.01
CA GLY A 19 -4.70 -0.63 4.46
C GLY A 19 -4.74 -2.12 4.77
N GLY A 20 -3.77 -2.65 5.51
CA GLY A 20 -3.74 -4.04 5.92
C GLY A 20 -2.62 -4.36 6.89
N VAL A 21 -2.46 -5.65 7.18
CA VAL A 21 -1.40 -6.20 8.02
C VAL A 21 -0.50 -7.09 7.16
N ARG A 22 0.83 -6.94 7.32
CA ARG A 22 1.85 -7.82 6.73
C ARG A 22 2.13 -8.97 7.69
N VAL A 23 2.28 -10.17 7.15
CA VAL A 23 2.87 -11.32 7.84
C VAL A 23 4.02 -11.89 7.00
N ASP A 24 4.91 -12.67 7.62
CA ASP A 24 6.03 -13.29 6.92
C ASP A 24 5.53 -14.32 5.89
N ALA A 25 6.19 -14.34 4.73
CA ALA A 25 5.73 -15.12 3.58
C ALA A 25 5.84 -16.64 3.80
N ASP A 26 6.75 -17.07 4.67
CA ASP A 26 7.00 -18.46 5.04
C ASP A 26 6.19 -18.94 6.25
N ASP A 27 5.33 -18.08 6.83
CA ASP A 27 4.43 -18.43 7.93
C ASP A 27 2.94 -18.37 7.51
N PRO A 28 2.42 -19.43 6.87
CA PRO A 28 1.00 -19.49 6.51
C PRO A 28 0.08 -19.53 7.74
N SER A 29 0.57 -19.97 8.91
CA SER A 29 -0.23 -20.04 10.13
C SER A 29 -0.48 -18.64 10.71
N ALA A 30 0.53 -17.77 10.66
CA ALA A 30 0.38 -16.35 11.03
C ALA A 30 -0.65 -15.63 10.18
N LEU A 31 -0.77 -15.96 8.88
CA LEU A 31 -1.78 -15.36 8.01
C LEU A 31 -3.20 -15.70 8.48
N VAL A 32 -3.47 -16.96 8.84
CA VAL A 32 -4.78 -17.39 9.33
C VAL A 32 -5.07 -16.75 10.69
N ALA A 33 -4.11 -16.80 11.61
CA ALA A 33 -4.26 -16.21 12.95
C ALA A 33 -4.55 -14.69 12.87
N ALA A 34 -3.86 -13.97 12.00
CA ALA A 34 -4.11 -12.55 11.79
C ALA A 34 -5.51 -12.28 11.18
N ALA A 35 -6.03 -13.20 10.36
CA ALA A 35 -7.35 -13.06 9.74
C ALA A 35 -8.45 -13.26 10.77
N GLU A 36 -8.30 -14.28 11.61
CA GLU A 36 -9.19 -14.57 12.73
C GLU A 36 -9.17 -13.42 13.75
N ALA A 37 -7.99 -12.91 14.11
CA ALA A 37 -7.89 -11.76 15.00
C ALA A 37 -8.60 -10.53 14.43
N LEU A 38 -8.39 -10.23 13.14
CA LEU A 38 -9.07 -9.10 12.48
C LEU A 38 -10.58 -9.30 12.40
N SER A 39 -11.08 -10.54 12.24
CA SER A 39 -12.51 -10.80 12.19
C SER A 39 -13.22 -10.49 13.51
N GLN A 40 -12.48 -10.51 14.63
CA GLN A 40 -13.01 -10.14 15.94
C GLN A 40 -13.04 -8.61 16.17
N ASP A 41 -12.37 -7.81 15.32
CA ASP A 41 -12.35 -6.34 15.42
C ASP A 41 -12.92 -5.69 14.15
N ARG A 42 -14.25 -5.51 14.16
CA ARG A 42 -14.96 -4.92 13.03
C ARG A 42 -14.55 -3.46 12.76
N SER A 43 -14.24 -2.69 13.79
CA SER A 43 -13.83 -1.29 13.65
C SER A 43 -12.50 -1.22 12.90
N ARG A 44 -11.52 -2.04 13.32
CA ARG A 44 -10.23 -2.13 12.65
C ARG A 44 -10.35 -2.62 11.22
N ALA A 45 -11.21 -3.60 10.95
CA ALA A 45 -11.44 -4.09 9.60
C ALA A 45 -11.98 -2.99 8.65
N ILE A 46 -12.92 -2.16 9.14
CA ILE A 46 -13.47 -1.02 8.38
C ILE A 46 -12.38 0.04 8.15
N GLU A 47 -11.58 0.35 9.16
CA GLU A 47 -10.49 1.32 9.05
C GLU A 47 -9.47 0.90 7.99
N LEU A 48 -8.95 -0.33 8.07
CA LEU A 48 -8.00 -0.88 7.09
C LEU A 48 -8.60 -0.86 5.67
N GLY A 49 -9.86 -1.30 5.52
CA GLY A 49 -10.55 -1.27 4.23
C GLY A 49 -10.68 0.16 3.67
N THR A 50 -11.03 1.12 4.52
CA THR A 50 -11.18 2.53 4.13
C THR A 50 -9.84 3.14 3.68
N ASN A 51 -8.80 2.87 4.46
CA ASN A 51 -7.44 3.33 4.20
C ASN A 51 -6.88 2.77 2.88
N GLY A 52 -7.00 1.46 2.67
CA GLY A 52 -6.57 0.82 1.42
C GLY A 52 -7.32 1.35 0.19
N GLN A 53 -8.63 1.55 0.30
CA GLN A 53 -9.43 2.11 -0.79
C GLN A 53 -9.07 3.57 -1.10
N ARG A 54 -8.71 4.35 -0.09
CA ARG A 54 -8.19 5.72 -0.26
C ARG A 54 -6.86 5.70 -1.00
N PHE A 55 -5.88 4.92 -0.51
CA PHE A 55 -4.56 4.79 -1.14
C PHE A 55 -4.65 4.36 -2.60
N ARG A 56 -5.52 3.39 -2.92
CA ARG A 56 -5.75 2.97 -4.30
C ARG A 56 -6.21 4.12 -5.22
N ARG A 57 -7.11 4.97 -4.74
CA ARG A 57 -7.65 6.09 -5.53
C ARG A 57 -6.63 7.23 -5.67
N GLU A 58 -5.94 7.55 -4.59
CA GLU A 58 -5.11 8.76 -4.49
C GLU A 58 -3.66 8.53 -4.90
N THR A 59 -3.15 7.29 -4.82
CA THR A 59 -1.74 6.98 -5.08
C THR A 59 -1.55 5.99 -6.22
N LEU A 60 -2.31 4.89 -6.25
CA LEU A 60 -2.16 3.83 -7.25
C LEU A 60 -3.05 4.02 -8.49
N SER A 61 -3.69 5.18 -8.64
CA SER A 61 -4.54 5.44 -9.80
C SER A 61 -3.69 5.81 -11.02
N GLU A 62 -4.21 5.49 -12.21
CA GLU A 62 -3.60 5.89 -13.47
C GLU A 62 -3.37 7.41 -13.54
N GLY A 63 -4.34 8.21 -13.09
CA GLY A 63 -4.23 9.67 -13.05
C GLY A 63 -3.10 10.15 -12.14
N ALA A 64 -2.96 9.56 -10.94
CA ALA A 64 -1.86 9.89 -10.03
C ALA A 64 -0.50 9.50 -10.62
N ALA A 65 -0.42 8.34 -11.30
CA ALA A 65 0.80 7.89 -11.95
C ALA A 65 1.21 8.82 -13.11
N ILE A 66 0.27 9.18 -14.00
CA ILE A 66 0.55 10.09 -15.12
C ILE A 66 1.01 11.46 -14.62
N ALA A 67 0.32 12.03 -13.63
CA ALA A 67 0.69 13.31 -13.05
C ALA A 67 2.10 13.28 -12.44
N HIS A 68 2.44 12.21 -11.71
CA HIS A 68 3.77 12.04 -11.13
C HIS A 68 4.88 11.97 -12.19
N TYR A 69 4.65 11.25 -13.29
CA TYR A 69 5.61 11.18 -14.39
C TYR A 69 5.73 12.50 -15.16
N ASP A 70 4.63 13.24 -15.35
CA ASP A 70 4.63 14.56 -15.99
C ASP A 70 5.46 15.57 -15.18
N GLU A 71 5.27 15.61 -13.86
CA GLU A 71 6.07 16.42 -12.94
C GLU A 71 7.55 16.04 -12.98
N PHE A 72 7.84 14.73 -12.93
CA PHE A 72 9.20 14.23 -12.99
C PHE A 72 9.92 14.64 -14.29
N ILE A 73 9.29 14.44 -15.45
CA ILE A 73 9.85 14.81 -16.76
C ILE A 73 10.05 16.32 -16.86
N THR A 74 9.07 17.11 -16.41
CA THR A 74 9.15 18.58 -16.39
C THR A 74 10.30 19.08 -15.50
N SER A 75 10.53 18.42 -14.36
CA SER A 75 11.64 18.75 -13.46
C SER A 75 13.02 18.51 -14.12
N LEU A 76 13.16 17.42 -14.88
CA LEU A 76 14.38 17.09 -15.62
C LEU A 76 14.63 18.03 -16.81
N ALA A 77 13.57 18.47 -17.48
CA ALA A 77 13.68 19.45 -18.56
C ALA A 77 14.11 20.82 -18.04
N THR A 78 13.57 21.24 -16.89
CA THR A 78 13.90 22.52 -16.26
C THR A 78 15.32 22.54 -15.70
N SER A 79 15.78 21.46 -15.07
CA SER A 79 17.13 21.38 -14.49
C SER A 79 18.26 21.39 -15.53
N ARG A 80 17.98 20.96 -16.77
CA ARG A 80 18.95 20.98 -17.89
C ARG A 80 19.01 22.34 -18.61
N GLY A 81 18.04 23.21 -18.39
CA GLY A 81 17.99 24.56 -18.95
C GLY A 81 18.75 25.61 -18.13
N GLN A 82 19.23 25.24 -16.94
CA GLN A 82 20.15 26.02 -16.10
C GLN A 82 21.57 25.49 -16.23
#